data_AF-A0A3D3HAK0-F1
#
_entry.id   AF-A0A3D3HAK0-F1
#
_cell.length_a   1.000
_cell.length_b   1.000
_cell.length_c   1.000
_cell.angle_alpha   90.00
_cell.angle_beta   90.00
_cell.angle_gamma   90.00
#
_symmetry.space_group_name_H-M   'P 1'
#
loop_
_entity.id
_entity.type
_entity.pdbx_description
1 polymer ?
#
loop_
_entity_poly.entity_id
_entity_poly.type
_entity_poly.pdbx_seq_one_letter_code
_entity_poly.pdbx_strand_id
1 'polypeptide(L)'
;MSGFDSLEECFEELTPKILAIETGLSSDPPMNWRLSQLDNVALISSSDAHSAAKIGREAVKFDGDLSYSAIADALRGAAPSRAGQRSASPTKLLGTIEFFPQEGKYHFDGHSAHNVRLSPAETKQNKGLCPNCGRRVTVGVLSRVEELADRPANFKPAGAPDYWSLVPLEEIIAEALGVQTGTKKVSAQYESLIQTFGDELTILLDTPIKSIEAASTPAIAEAVRRVRAGQLHIEPGYDGEYGTVHVFSDEERLAPSSSEQVTLF
;
A
#
# COMPACT_ATOMS: atom_id res chain seq x y z
N MET A 1 27.25 3.51 -1.48
CA MET A 1 25.87 3.06 -1.71
C MET A 1 25.86 1.56 -1.58
N SER A 2 25.01 1.03 -0.71
CA SER A 2 24.69 -0.40 -0.68
C SER A 2 23.47 -0.64 -1.55
N GLY A 3 23.44 -1.72 -2.31
CA GLY A 3 22.36 -2.07 -3.22
C GLY A 3 22.89 -2.55 -4.56
N PHE A 4 21.99 -3.15 -5.34
CA PHE A 4 22.26 -3.69 -6.67
C PHE A 4 21.29 -3.04 -7.68
N ASP A 5 21.69 -2.99 -8.94
CA ASP A 5 20.85 -2.48 -10.05
C ASP A 5 19.98 -3.60 -10.66
N SER A 6 20.32 -4.87 -10.39
CA SER A 6 19.61 -6.05 -10.89
C SER A 6 19.67 -7.26 -9.95
N LEU A 7 18.82 -8.26 -10.20
CA LEU A 7 18.87 -9.53 -9.47
C LEU A 7 20.14 -10.32 -9.83
N GLU A 8 20.58 -10.26 -11.09
CA GLU A 8 21.80 -10.90 -11.59
C GLU A 8 23.07 -10.38 -10.90
N GLU A 9 23.14 -9.09 -10.60
CA GLU A 9 24.26 -8.52 -9.86
C GLU A 9 24.28 -8.98 -8.39
N CYS A 10 23.09 -9.19 -7.79
CA CYS A 10 22.96 -9.61 -6.39
C CYS A 10 23.18 -11.11 -6.18
N PHE A 11 22.58 -11.94 -7.04
CA PHE A 11 22.48 -13.39 -6.85
C PHE A 11 23.29 -14.20 -7.88
N GLU A 12 23.86 -13.56 -8.90
CA GLU A 12 24.73 -14.19 -9.91
C GLU A 12 24.10 -15.46 -10.51
N GLU A 13 24.81 -16.59 -10.45
CA GLU A 13 24.35 -17.89 -10.94
C GLU A 13 23.12 -18.46 -10.21
N LEU A 14 22.77 -17.90 -9.05
CA LEU A 14 21.58 -18.28 -8.27
C LEU A 14 20.34 -17.48 -8.66
N THR A 15 20.42 -16.43 -9.49
CA THR A 15 19.25 -15.65 -9.93
C THR A 15 18.10 -16.50 -10.48
N PRO A 16 18.35 -17.55 -11.30
CA PRO A 16 17.27 -18.44 -11.78
C PRO A 16 16.55 -19.23 -10.67
N LYS A 17 17.06 -19.24 -9.44
CA LYS A 17 16.46 -19.89 -8.26
C LYS A 17 15.52 -18.97 -7.50
N ILE A 18 15.55 -17.66 -7.74
CA ILE A 18 14.67 -16.70 -7.10
C ILE A 18 13.28 -16.84 -7.70
N LEU A 19 12.31 -17.23 -6.87
CA LEU A 19 10.93 -17.43 -7.30
C LEU A 19 10.07 -16.19 -7.12
N ALA A 20 10.36 -15.42 -6.07
CA ALA A 20 9.61 -14.26 -5.66
C ALA A 20 10.54 -13.22 -5.03
N ILE A 21 10.10 -11.98 -5.03
CA ILE A 21 10.69 -10.87 -4.29
C ILE A 21 9.59 -10.20 -3.47
N GLU A 22 9.99 -9.63 -2.34
CA GLU A 22 9.09 -8.88 -1.47
C GLU A 22 9.10 -7.39 -1.87
N THR A 23 7.92 -6.80 -2.05
CA THR A 23 7.76 -5.36 -2.31
C THR A 23 8.21 -4.53 -1.10
N GLY A 24 7.87 -5.01 0.09
CA GLY A 24 8.10 -4.37 1.37
C GLY A 24 7.37 -3.03 1.51
N LEU A 25 7.42 -2.46 2.72
CA LEU A 25 6.63 -1.29 3.13
C LEU A 25 6.90 0.03 2.38
N SER A 26 7.83 0.03 1.43
CA SER A 26 8.31 1.23 0.73
C SER A 26 8.01 1.20 -0.77
N SER A 27 7.49 0.10 -1.30
CA SER A 27 7.11 -0.02 -2.70
C SER A 27 5.87 -0.90 -2.85
N ASP A 28 5.23 -0.83 -4.00
CA ASP A 28 4.05 -1.61 -4.31
C ASP A 28 4.20 -2.29 -5.70
N PRO A 29 3.24 -3.12 -6.13
CA PRO A 29 3.28 -3.73 -7.45
C PRO A 29 3.32 -2.71 -8.59
N PRO A 30 2.52 -1.62 -8.62
CA PRO A 30 2.66 -0.56 -9.62
C PRO A 30 4.06 0.03 -9.76
N MET A 31 4.80 0.22 -8.67
CA MET A 31 6.18 0.68 -8.69
C MET A 31 7.11 -0.38 -9.29
N ASN A 32 7.00 -1.63 -8.84
CA ASN A 32 7.88 -2.73 -9.28
C ASN A 32 7.61 -3.20 -10.71
N TRP A 33 6.36 -3.14 -11.17
CA TRP A 33 5.96 -3.46 -12.55
C TRP A 33 6.63 -2.59 -13.60
N ARG A 34 7.18 -1.44 -13.19
CA ARG A 34 7.93 -0.54 -14.05
C ARG A 34 9.29 -1.09 -14.47
N LEU A 35 9.76 -2.19 -13.87
CA LEU A 35 11.06 -2.81 -14.10
C LEU A 35 10.85 -4.17 -14.78
N SER A 36 11.07 -4.26 -16.10
CA SER A 36 10.88 -5.54 -16.83
C SER A 36 11.76 -6.68 -16.36
N GLN A 37 12.90 -6.38 -15.75
CA GLN A 37 13.77 -7.37 -15.12
C GLN A 37 13.07 -8.19 -14.02
N LEU A 38 11.97 -7.68 -13.44
CA LEU A 38 11.22 -8.36 -12.39
C LEU A 38 10.11 -9.28 -12.94
N ASP A 39 9.88 -9.34 -14.25
CA ASP A 39 8.82 -10.16 -14.85
C ASP A 39 9.04 -11.67 -14.67
N ASN A 40 10.26 -12.09 -14.31
CA ASN A 40 10.62 -13.48 -14.06
C ASN A 40 10.38 -13.93 -12.63
N VAL A 41 9.99 -13.04 -11.72
CA VAL A 41 9.71 -13.36 -10.31
C VAL A 41 8.29 -12.97 -9.93
N ALA A 42 7.72 -13.65 -8.94
CA ALA A 42 6.47 -13.22 -8.32
C ALA A 42 6.72 -12.03 -7.39
N LEU A 43 5.76 -11.12 -7.32
CA LEU A 43 5.74 -10.13 -6.25
C LEU A 43 4.94 -10.69 -5.07
N ILE A 44 5.53 -10.61 -3.88
CA ILE A 44 4.89 -10.91 -2.61
C ILE A 44 4.98 -9.69 -1.70
N SER A 45 4.13 -9.67 -0.68
CA SER A 45 4.11 -8.60 0.32
C SER A 45 3.88 -9.21 1.68
N SER A 46 4.58 -8.70 2.69
CA SER A 46 4.60 -9.28 4.04
C SER A 46 4.77 -8.19 5.08
N SER A 47 4.03 -8.32 6.17
CA SER A 47 3.94 -7.28 7.20
C SER A 47 5.25 -6.88 7.88
N ASP A 48 6.31 -7.71 7.86
CA ASP A 48 7.49 -7.52 8.73
C ASP A 48 7.11 -7.14 10.17
N ALA A 49 6.17 -7.91 10.75
CA ALA A 49 5.50 -7.54 12.00
C ALA A 49 6.40 -7.76 13.21
N HIS A 50 6.75 -6.66 13.88
CA HIS A 50 7.48 -6.63 15.15
C HIS A 50 6.57 -6.52 16.38
N SER A 51 5.25 -6.49 16.16
CA SER A 51 4.23 -6.53 17.20
C SER A 51 2.96 -7.17 16.65
N ALA A 52 2.13 -7.73 17.53
CA ALA A 52 0.89 -8.39 17.13
C ALA A 52 -0.05 -7.47 16.35
N ALA A 53 -0.13 -6.19 16.74
CA ALA A 53 -0.95 -5.18 16.07
C ALA A 53 -0.49 -4.86 14.63
N LYS A 54 0.73 -5.25 14.23
CA LYS A 54 1.25 -5.03 12.87
C LYS A 54 1.12 -6.25 11.96
N ILE A 55 0.64 -7.39 12.48
CA ILE A 55 0.46 -8.61 11.68
C ILE A 55 -0.57 -8.36 10.58
N GLY A 56 -0.26 -8.79 9.36
CA GLY A 56 -1.21 -8.73 8.24
C GLY A 56 -1.42 -7.34 7.65
N ARG A 57 -0.65 -6.34 8.10
CA ARG A 57 -0.66 -4.99 7.51
C ARG A 57 -0.22 -4.96 6.04
N GLU A 58 0.53 -5.99 5.65
CA GLU A 58 0.82 -6.40 4.28
C GLU A 58 0.73 -7.93 4.22
N ALA A 59 0.21 -8.46 3.12
CA ALA A 59 -0.06 -9.89 2.99
C ALA A 59 -0.14 -10.36 1.53
N VAL A 60 -0.17 -11.68 1.33
CA VAL A 60 -0.40 -12.29 0.02
C VAL A 60 -1.72 -13.06 0.04
N LYS A 61 -2.56 -12.84 -0.99
CA LYS A 61 -3.83 -13.55 -1.17
C LYS A 61 -3.59 -14.78 -2.05
N PHE A 62 -3.77 -15.96 -1.47
CA PHE A 62 -3.75 -17.24 -2.18
C PHE A 62 -5.16 -17.84 -2.28
N ASP A 63 -5.40 -18.59 -3.35
CA ASP A 63 -6.62 -19.41 -3.55
C ASP A 63 -6.20 -20.85 -3.83
N GLY A 64 -6.62 -21.79 -2.98
CA GLY A 64 -6.28 -23.21 -3.06
C GLY A 64 -5.74 -23.79 -1.74
N ASP A 65 -4.97 -24.87 -1.85
CA ASP A 65 -4.44 -25.62 -0.70
C ASP A 65 -3.33 -24.86 0.04
N LEU A 66 -3.40 -24.89 1.37
CA LEU A 66 -2.43 -24.28 2.28
C LEU A 66 -1.35 -25.29 2.69
N SER A 67 -0.45 -25.62 1.75
CA SER A 67 0.75 -26.42 2.02
C SER A 67 2.00 -25.73 1.48
N TYR A 68 3.16 -26.02 2.06
CA TYR A 68 4.44 -25.45 1.60
C TYR A 68 4.67 -25.67 0.10
N SER A 69 4.45 -26.90 -0.38
CA SER A 69 4.61 -27.25 -1.80
C SER A 69 3.66 -26.47 -2.69
N ALA A 70 2.38 -26.35 -2.28
CA ALA A 70 1.39 -25.65 -3.08
C ALA A 70 1.66 -24.14 -3.15
N ILE A 71 2.11 -23.53 -2.06
CA ILE A 71 2.54 -22.12 -2.05
C ILE A 71 3.78 -21.92 -2.93
N ALA A 72 4.79 -22.79 -2.82
CA ALA A 72 6.00 -22.69 -3.63
C ALA A 72 5.70 -22.81 -5.14
N ASP A 73 4.77 -23.69 -5.51
CA ASP A 73 4.31 -23.84 -6.90
C ASP A 73 3.51 -22.63 -7.37
N ALA A 74 2.65 -22.07 -6.51
CA ALA A 74 1.92 -20.83 -6.79
C ALA A 74 2.88 -19.66 -7.06
N LEU A 75 3.92 -19.48 -6.23
CA LEU A 75 4.96 -18.46 -6.44
C LEU A 75 5.69 -18.67 -7.78
N ARG A 76 6.05 -19.91 -8.11
CA ARG A 76 6.71 -20.24 -9.38
C ARG A 76 5.85 -19.88 -10.60
N GLY A 77 4.54 -20.06 -10.53
CA GLY A 77 3.61 -19.69 -11.60
C GLY A 77 3.22 -18.21 -11.62
N ALA A 78 3.43 -17.47 -10.53
CA ALA A 78 2.91 -16.12 -10.36
C ALA A 78 3.71 -15.02 -11.07
N ALA A 79 4.93 -15.29 -11.52
CA ALA A 79 5.68 -14.32 -12.33
C ALA A 79 4.93 -13.96 -13.64
N PRO A 80 4.90 -12.69 -14.07
CA PRO A 80 4.24 -12.27 -15.31
C PRO A 80 4.66 -13.07 -16.55
N SER A 81 5.96 -13.30 -16.73
CA SER A 81 6.54 -14.09 -17.82
C SER A 81 6.02 -15.54 -17.89
N ARG A 82 5.50 -16.07 -16.78
CA ARG A 82 5.01 -17.44 -16.61
C ARG A 82 3.48 -17.50 -16.47
N ALA A 83 2.76 -16.42 -16.76
CA ALA A 83 1.30 -16.37 -16.61
C ALA A 83 0.56 -17.51 -17.35
N GLY A 84 1.05 -17.94 -18.52
CA GLY A 84 0.49 -19.08 -19.27
C GLY A 84 0.68 -20.45 -18.61
N GLN A 85 1.57 -20.56 -17.62
CA GLN A 85 1.87 -21.81 -16.88
C GLN A 85 1.03 -21.94 -15.59
N ARG A 86 0.22 -20.93 -15.24
CA ARG A 86 -0.59 -20.90 -14.01
C ARG A 86 -1.70 -21.93 -13.93
N SER A 87 -2.06 -22.55 -15.05
CA SER A 87 -3.19 -23.49 -15.14
C SER A 87 -2.92 -24.87 -14.51
N ALA A 88 -1.70 -25.16 -14.04
CA ALA A 88 -1.33 -26.49 -13.54
C ALA A 88 -1.31 -26.63 -12.01
N SER A 89 -1.23 -25.53 -11.25
CA SER A 89 -1.17 -25.58 -9.78
C SER A 89 -2.59 -25.54 -9.16
N PRO A 90 -2.88 -26.37 -8.15
CA PRO A 90 -4.14 -26.28 -7.40
C PRO A 90 -4.23 -24.98 -6.59
N THR A 91 -3.09 -24.37 -6.25
CA THR A 91 -3.00 -23.09 -5.53
C THR A 91 -2.51 -21.97 -6.44
N LYS A 92 -3.15 -20.82 -6.37
CA LYS A 92 -2.85 -19.62 -7.16
C LYS A 92 -2.56 -18.43 -6.25
N LEU A 93 -1.55 -17.65 -6.62
CA LEU A 93 -1.32 -16.32 -6.07
C LEU A 93 -2.27 -15.35 -6.79
N LEU A 94 -3.26 -14.81 -6.08
CA LEU A 94 -4.24 -13.88 -6.63
C LEU A 94 -3.72 -12.45 -6.66
N GLY A 95 -3.01 -12.04 -5.60
CA GLY A 95 -2.41 -10.73 -5.50
C GLY A 95 -1.81 -10.46 -4.12
N THR A 96 -1.39 -9.22 -3.91
CA THR A 96 -0.86 -8.73 -2.65
C THR A 96 -1.80 -7.70 -2.00
N ILE A 97 -1.74 -7.62 -0.67
CA ILE A 97 -2.37 -6.57 0.13
C ILE A 97 -1.22 -5.67 0.59
N GLU A 98 -1.32 -4.39 0.25
CA GLU A 98 -0.23 -3.41 0.38
C GLU A 98 -0.68 -2.24 1.26
N PHE A 99 0.28 -1.59 1.92
CA PHE A 99 0.09 -0.20 2.36
C PHE A 99 0.20 0.77 1.19
N PHE A 100 -0.14 2.03 1.42
CA PHE A 100 0.26 3.10 0.50
C PHE A 100 1.74 3.42 0.69
N PRO A 101 2.64 3.09 -0.26
CA PRO A 101 4.08 3.32 -0.11
C PRO A 101 4.43 4.81 0.06
N GLN A 102 3.52 5.69 -0.35
CA GLN A 102 3.62 7.14 -0.16
C GLN A 102 3.67 7.54 1.32
N GLU A 103 3.14 6.73 2.24
CA GLU A 103 3.26 7.00 3.67
C GLU A 103 4.71 6.82 4.16
N GLY A 104 5.55 6.10 3.42
CA GLY A 104 6.94 5.85 3.76
C GLY A 104 7.77 7.13 3.90
N LYS A 105 8.61 7.18 4.94
CA LYS A 105 9.49 8.31 5.29
C LYS A 105 10.42 8.82 4.18
N TYR A 106 10.70 7.96 3.21
CA TYR A 106 11.64 8.22 2.13
C TYR A 106 10.99 7.90 0.78
N HIS A 107 9.69 8.14 0.62
CA HIS A 107 9.02 7.86 -0.65
C HIS A 107 9.49 8.84 -1.74
N PHE A 108 9.32 10.15 -1.51
CA PHE A 108 9.80 11.21 -2.39
C PHE A 108 11.21 11.67 -1.99
N ASP A 109 11.86 12.35 -2.92
CA ASP A 109 13.06 13.10 -2.60
C ASP A 109 12.70 14.30 -1.73
N GLY A 110 13.61 14.71 -0.86
CA GLY A 110 13.33 15.91 -0.10
C GLY A 110 14.43 16.44 0.79
N HIS A 111 14.09 17.53 1.47
CA HIS A 111 14.91 18.21 2.43
C HIS A 111 14.02 18.74 3.56
N SER A 112 13.86 17.92 4.60
CA SER A 112 13.04 18.12 5.79
C SER A 112 13.26 19.50 6.42
N ALA A 113 14.52 19.93 6.57
CA ALA A 113 14.88 21.22 7.15
C ALA A 113 14.25 22.45 6.45
N HIS A 114 13.79 22.30 5.20
CA HIS A 114 13.15 23.37 4.43
C HIS A 114 11.73 23.02 3.97
N ASN A 115 11.15 21.91 4.47
CA ASN A 115 9.87 21.36 4.02
C ASN A 115 9.77 21.20 2.50
N VAL A 116 10.88 20.81 1.87
CA VAL A 116 10.93 20.59 0.42
C VAL A 116 10.68 19.12 0.13
N ARG A 117 9.62 18.85 -0.61
CA ARG A 117 9.23 17.55 -1.15
C ARG A 117 9.25 17.64 -2.66
N LEU A 118 9.99 16.76 -3.33
CA LEU A 118 10.14 16.76 -4.78
C LEU A 118 9.86 15.36 -5.32
N SER A 119 9.00 15.28 -6.34
CA SER A 119 8.91 14.10 -7.20
C SER A 119 10.23 13.89 -7.96
N PRO A 120 10.51 12.67 -8.47
CA PRO A 120 11.73 12.41 -9.23
C PRO A 120 11.94 13.38 -10.41
N ALA A 121 10.85 13.76 -11.09
CA ALA A 121 10.88 14.71 -12.19
C ALA A 121 11.29 16.11 -11.73
N GLU A 122 10.74 16.58 -10.61
CA GLU A 122 11.09 17.88 -10.02
C GLU A 122 12.53 17.89 -9.50
N THR A 123 12.99 16.80 -8.88
CA THR A 123 14.40 16.67 -8.45
C THR A 123 15.34 16.79 -9.64
N LYS A 124 15.04 16.13 -10.76
CA LYS A 124 15.84 16.22 -11.98
C LYS A 124 15.87 17.65 -12.53
N GLN A 125 14.74 18.35 -12.54
CA GLN A 125 14.66 19.76 -12.94
C GLN A 125 15.51 20.67 -12.02
N ASN A 126 15.49 20.39 -10.72
CA ASN A 126 16.29 21.08 -9.71
C ASN A 126 17.74 20.55 -9.57
N LYS A 127 18.19 19.68 -10.49
CA LYS A 127 19.55 19.11 -10.52
C LYS A 127 19.95 18.38 -9.22
N GLY A 128 18.99 17.78 -8.53
CA GLY A 128 19.21 17.11 -7.25
C GLY A 128 19.42 18.06 -6.07
N LEU A 129 19.09 19.35 -6.21
CA LEU A 129 19.32 20.37 -5.19
C LEU A 129 18.00 20.89 -4.61
N CYS A 130 18.00 21.20 -3.32
CA CYS A 130 16.92 21.89 -2.65
C CYS A 130 16.81 23.33 -3.21
N PRO A 131 15.63 23.77 -3.67
CA PRO A 131 15.44 25.11 -4.24
C PRO A 131 15.65 26.22 -3.20
N ASN A 132 15.50 25.93 -1.91
CA ASN A 132 15.62 26.92 -0.84
C ASN A 132 17.08 27.18 -0.41
N CYS A 133 17.93 26.15 -0.41
CA CYS A 133 19.28 26.27 0.15
C CYS A 133 20.41 25.75 -0.74
N GLY A 134 20.10 25.18 -1.91
CA GLY A 134 21.07 24.67 -2.87
C GLY A 134 21.86 23.44 -2.44
N ARG A 135 21.56 22.82 -1.29
CA ARG A 135 22.17 21.55 -0.86
C ARG A 135 21.49 20.38 -1.55
N ARG A 136 22.17 19.24 -1.65
CA ARG A 136 21.56 18.01 -2.18
C ARG A 136 20.35 17.59 -1.35
N VAL A 137 19.30 17.14 -2.03
CA VAL A 137 18.16 16.49 -1.38
C VAL A 137 18.50 15.05 -1.02
N THR A 138 17.84 14.51 -0.01
CA THR A 138 17.82 13.07 0.26
C THR A 138 17.01 12.39 -0.83
N VAL A 139 17.59 11.36 -1.46
CA VAL A 139 16.93 10.61 -2.54
C VAL A 139 15.97 9.59 -1.93
N GLY A 140 14.73 9.61 -2.40
CA GLY A 140 13.67 8.68 -2.03
C GLY A 140 13.60 7.44 -2.90
N VAL A 141 12.78 6.49 -2.44
CA VAL A 141 12.54 5.18 -3.06
C VAL A 141 11.95 5.35 -4.45
N LEU A 142 11.01 6.28 -4.65
CA LEU A 142 10.40 6.49 -5.96
C LEU A 142 11.42 6.95 -7.00
N SER A 143 12.41 7.76 -6.62
CA SER A 143 13.49 8.17 -7.52
C SER A 143 14.41 7.02 -7.88
N ARG A 144 14.65 6.09 -6.95
CA ARG A 144 15.39 4.86 -7.25
C ARG A 144 14.63 3.94 -8.20
N VAL A 145 13.30 3.83 -8.03
CA VAL A 145 12.44 3.12 -8.99
C VAL A 145 12.48 3.80 -10.36
N GLU A 146 12.38 5.13 -10.41
CA GLU A 146 12.45 5.91 -11.66
C GLU A 146 13.78 5.72 -12.40
N GLU A 147 14.89 5.63 -11.66
CA GLU A 147 16.22 5.40 -12.23
C GLU A 147 16.33 4.04 -12.94
N LEU A 148 15.72 2.99 -12.37
CA LEU A 148 15.77 1.63 -12.90
C LEU A 148 14.62 1.27 -13.84
N ALA A 149 13.57 2.09 -13.86
CA ALA A 149 12.35 1.82 -14.62
C ALA A 149 12.59 1.88 -16.14
N ASP A 150 12.09 0.87 -16.84
CA ASP A 150 12.05 0.81 -18.30
C ASP A 150 10.62 0.90 -18.87
N ARG A 151 9.64 1.07 -17.98
CA ARG A 151 8.22 1.21 -18.31
C ARG A 151 7.60 2.45 -17.63
N PRO A 152 6.54 3.01 -18.23
CA PRO A 152 5.84 4.16 -17.64
C PRO A 152 5.14 3.78 -16.34
N ALA A 153 4.85 4.79 -15.52
CA ALA A 153 3.97 4.64 -14.37
C ALA A 153 2.60 4.06 -14.77
N ASN A 154 1.96 3.32 -13.85
CA ASN A 154 0.68 2.63 -14.06
C ASN A 154 0.69 1.51 -15.11
N PHE A 155 1.86 1.10 -15.61
CA PHE A 155 1.96 -0.09 -16.44
C PHE A 155 1.70 -1.34 -15.60
N LYS A 156 0.80 -2.22 -16.08
CA LYS A 156 0.58 -3.55 -15.51
C LYS A 156 0.97 -4.63 -16.53
N PRO A 157 1.97 -5.49 -16.24
CA PRO A 157 2.34 -6.58 -17.12
C PRO A 157 1.17 -7.52 -17.36
N ALA A 158 1.07 -8.04 -18.59
CA ALA A 158 0.03 -9.00 -18.93
C ALA A 158 0.14 -10.22 -18.03
N GLY A 159 -0.97 -10.55 -17.38
CA GLY A 159 -1.01 -11.65 -16.43
C GLY A 159 -0.37 -11.34 -15.08
N ALA A 160 0.15 -10.16 -14.74
CA ALA A 160 0.55 -9.90 -13.35
C ALA A 160 -0.61 -10.15 -12.36
N PRO A 161 -0.37 -10.74 -11.16
CA PRO A 161 -1.38 -10.82 -10.11
C PRO A 161 -1.94 -9.43 -9.74
N ASP A 162 -3.09 -9.41 -9.08
CA ASP A 162 -3.70 -8.17 -8.61
C ASP A 162 -2.98 -7.63 -7.36
N TYR A 163 -3.40 -6.46 -6.90
CA TYR A 163 -3.00 -5.91 -5.62
C TYR A 163 -4.13 -5.05 -5.05
N TRP A 164 -4.14 -4.86 -3.74
CA TRP A 164 -5.08 -4.01 -3.03
C TRP A 164 -4.34 -3.16 -2.02
N SER A 165 -4.36 -1.84 -2.18
CA SER A 165 -3.84 -0.91 -1.18
C SER A 165 -4.89 -0.63 -0.12
N LEU A 166 -4.53 -0.77 1.15
CA LEU A 166 -5.42 -0.58 2.28
C LEU A 166 -4.90 0.50 3.24
N VAL A 167 -5.83 1.05 4.01
CA VAL A 167 -5.57 1.82 5.23
C VAL A 167 -6.11 0.98 6.39
N PRO A 168 -5.39 0.85 7.53
CA PRO A 168 -5.87 0.12 8.69
C PRO A 168 -7.26 0.57 9.11
N LEU A 169 -8.11 -0.38 9.51
CA LEU A 169 -9.50 -0.07 9.85
C LEU A 169 -9.60 0.91 11.03
N GLU A 170 -8.69 0.83 12.01
CA GLU A 170 -8.65 1.82 13.10
C GLU A 170 -8.39 3.25 12.60
N GLU A 171 -7.54 3.43 11.59
CA GLU A 171 -7.23 4.73 10.98
C GLU A 171 -8.43 5.26 10.18
N ILE A 172 -9.07 4.39 9.40
CA ILE A 172 -10.31 4.71 8.68
C ILE A 172 -11.41 5.18 9.65
N ILE A 173 -11.60 4.44 10.76
CA ILE A 173 -12.58 4.79 11.79
C ILE A 173 -12.21 6.11 12.46
N ALA A 174 -10.95 6.29 12.85
CA ALA A 174 -10.48 7.52 13.49
C ALA A 174 -10.74 8.74 12.60
N GLU A 175 -10.40 8.63 11.32
CA GLU A 175 -10.60 9.72 10.37
C GLU A 175 -12.08 10.00 10.13
N ALA A 176 -12.91 8.97 9.92
CA ALA A 176 -14.36 9.12 9.75
C ALA A 176 -15.06 9.74 10.96
N LEU A 177 -14.50 9.57 12.16
CA LEU A 177 -15.03 10.11 13.40
C LEU A 177 -14.41 11.46 13.81
N GLY A 178 -13.42 11.96 13.06
CA GLY A 178 -12.71 13.20 13.36
C GLY A 178 -11.92 13.14 14.67
N VAL A 179 -11.39 11.97 15.04
CA VAL A 179 -10.61 11.76 16.27
C VAL A 179 -9.29 11.06 15.96
N GLN A 180 -8.41 10.98 16.96
CA GLN A 180 -7.16 10.23 16.84
C GLN A 180 -7.40 8.71 16.98
N THR A 181 -6.50 7.93 16.39
CA THR A 181 -6.39 6.49 16.65
C THR A 181 -6.12 6.23 18.14
N GLY A 182 -6.48 5.04 18.63
CA GLY A 182 -6.31 4.66 20.05
C GLY A 182 -7.28 5.32 21.04
N THR A 183 -8.26 6.11 20.56
CA THR A 183 -9.34 6.59 21.43
C THR A 183 -10.35 5.48 21.73
N LYS A 184 -10.98 5.52 22.92
CA LYS A 184 -12.02 4.53 23.29
C LYS A 184 -13.16 4.42 22.28
N LYS A 185 -13.48 5.53 21.59
CA LYS A 185 -14.51 5.57 20.57
C LYS A 185 -14.11 4.77 19.34
N VAL A 186 -12.85 4.88 18.90
CA VAL A 186 -12.30 4.10 17.78
C VAL A 186 -12.25 2.62 18.14
N SER A 187 -11.68 2.27 19.29
CA SER A 187 -11.58 0.86 19.72
C SER A 187 -12.96 0.19 19.85
N ALA A 188 -13.95 0.88 20.41
CA ALA A 188 -15.30 0.34 20.51
C ALA A 188 -15.96 0.08 19.14
N GLN A 189 -15.75 0.97 18.16
CA GLN A 189 -16.26 0.78 16.80
C GLN A 189 -15.51 -0.34 16.07
N TYR A 190 -14.19 -0.38 16.21
CA TYR A 190 -13.36 -1.44 15.65
C TYR A 190 -13.80 -2.82 16.18
N GLU A 191 -13.88 -2.98 17.50
CA GLU A 191 -14.32 -4.24 18.13
C GLU A 191 -15.73 -4.64 17.70
N SER A 192 -16.67 -3.68 17.60
CA SER A 192 -18.04 -3.93 17.13
C SER A 192 -18.07 -4.46 15.70
N LEU A 193 -17.29 -3.87 14.80
CA LEU A 193 -17.21 -4.30 13.40
C LEU A 193 -16.57 -5.70 13.28
N ILE A 194 -15.49 -5.95 14.02
CA ILE A 194 -14.83 -7.26 14.09
C ILE A 194 -15.79 -8.33 14.61
N GLN A 195 -16.54 -8.05 15.68
CA GLN A 195 -17.55 -8.99 16.21
C GLN A 195 -18.68 -9.28 15.20
N THR A 196 -19.00 -8.32 14.34
CA THR A 196 -20.10 -8.45 13.37
C THR A 196 -19.67 -9.18 12.10
N PHE A 197 -18.46 -8.90 11.60
CA PHE A 197 -18.01 -9.35 10.27
C PHE A 197 -16.83 -10.33 10.30
N GLY A 198 -16.26 -10.62 11.48
CA GLY A 198 -15.17 -11.57 11.66
C GLY A 198 -13.81 -10.87 11.78
N ASP A 199 -13.19 -10.54 10.65
CA ASP A 199 -11.84 -10.00 10.62
C ASP A 199 -11.72 -8.71 9.79
N GLU A 200 -10.62 -8.00 10.01
CA GLU A 200 -10.35 -6.70 9.39
C GLU A 200 -10.22 -6.78 7.87
N LEU A 201 -9.50 -7.78 7.34
CA LEU A 201 -9.31 -7.90 5.90
C LEU A 201 -10.63 -8.17 5.17
N THR A 202 -11.49 -9.01 5.76
CA THR A 202 -12.86 -9.23 5.27
C THR A 202 -13.64 -7.92 5.23
N ILE A 203 -13.58 -7.10 6.29
CA ILE A 203 -14.24 -5.79 6.33
C ILE A 203 -13.68 -4.84 5.27
N LEU A 204 -12.36 -4.82 5.07
CA LEU A 204 -11.70 -3.87 4.18
C LEU A 204 -11.81 -4.26 2.70
N LEU A 205 -11.89 -5.55 2.38
CA LEU A 205 -11.87 -6.05 0.99
C LEU A 205 -13.25 -6.51 0.50
N ASP A 206 -13.96 -7.30 1.31
CA ASP A 206 -15.05 -8.15 0.79
C ASP A 206 -16.45 -7.74 1.30
N THR A 207 -16.56 -7.20 2.52
CA THR A 207 -17.86 -6.85 3.12
C THR A 207 -18.59 -5.78 2.30
N PRO A 208 -19.87 -5.93 1.96
CA PRO A 208 -20.62 -4.91 1.23
C PRO A 208 -20.71 -3.58 2.01
N ILE A 209 -20.51 -2.45 1.34
CA ILE A 209 -20.53 -1.11 1.96
C ILE A 209 -21.83 -0.85 2.73
N LYS A 210 -22.98 -1.27 2.18
CA LYS A 210 -24.29 -1.15 2.84
C LYS A 210 -24.38 -1.92 4.16
N SER A 211 -23.68 -3.05 4.26
CA SER A 211 -23.61 -3.83 5.50
C SER A 211 -22.77 -3.10 6.55
N ILE A 212 -21.63 -2.51 6.13
CA ILE A 212 -20.79 -1.69 7.00
C ILE A 212 -21.58 -0.49 7.52
N GLU A 213 -22.31 0.20 6.65
CA GLU A 213 -23.17 1.34 7.02
C GLU A 213 -24.22 0.96 8.06
N ALA A 214 -24.90 -0.17 7.87
CA ALA A 214 -25.92 -0.65 8.79
C ALA A 214 -25.36 -1.06 10.17
N ALA A 215 -24.11 -1.52 10.23
CA ALA A 215 -23.45 -1.96 11.47
C ALA A 215 -22.60 -0.87 12.15
N SER A 216 -22.42 0.29 11.51
CA SER A 216 -21.57 1.37 12.01
C SER A 216 -22.18 2.75 11.72
N THR A 217 -21.47 3.62 11.01
CA THR A 217 -21.93 4.95 10.61
C THR A 217 -21.79 5.14 9.10
N PRO A 218 -22.59 6.02 8.47
CA PRO A 218 -22.43 6.37 7.06
C PRO A 218 -21.02 6.89 6.74
N ALA A 219 -20.40 7.63 7.67
CA ALA A 219 -19.04 8.14 7.50
C ALA A 219 -18.00 7.01 7.42
N ILE A 220 -18.07 6.00 8.30
CA ILE A 220 -17.15 4.85 8.25
C ILE A 220 -17.33 4.05 6.96
N ALA A 221 -18.57 3.81 6.56
CA ALA A 221 -18.87 3.07 5.33
C ALA A 221 -18.37 3.81 4.07
N GLU A 222 -18.58 5.14 4.01
CA GLU A 222 -18.04 5.97 2.94
C GLU A 222 -16.51 5.98 2.94
N ALA A 223 -15.88 6.02 4.11
CA ALA A 223 -14.43 5.98 4.23
C ALA A 223 -13.84 4.67 3.67
N VAL A 224 -14.42 3.52 4.05
CA VAL A 224 -14.03 2.21 3.47
C VAL A 224 -14.24 2.19 1.96
N ARG A 225 -15.37 2.74 1.46
CA ARG A 225 -15.65 2.81 0.02
C ARG A 225 -14.59 3.63 -0.71
N ARG A 226 -14.16 4.77 -0.16
CA ARG A 226 -13.12 5.63 -0.75
C ARG A 226 -11.77 4.95 -0.78
N VAL A 227 -11.36 4.29 0.31
CA VAL A 227 -10.11 3.50 0.36
C VAL A 227 -10.12 2.42 -0.73
N ARG A 228 -11.19 1.62 -0.83
CA ARG A 228 -11.33 0.60 -1.89
C ARG A 228 -11.28 1.15 -3.30
N ALA A 229 -11.75 2.38 -3.50
CA ALA A 229 -11.77 3.05 -4.79
C ALA A 229 -10.47 3.82 -5.09
N GLY A 230 -9.49 3.85 -4.18
CA GLY A 230 -8.29 4.66 -4.27
C GLY A 230 -8.58 6.17 -4.27
N GLN A 231 -9.72 6.60 -3.74
CA GLN A 231 -10.16 7.99 -3.68
C GLN A 231 -9.66 8.64 -2.38
N LEU A 232 -8.34 8.84 -2.31
CA LEU A 232 -7.64 9.34 -1.12
C LEU A 232 -6.80 10.57 -1.46
N HIS A 233 -6.61 11.43 -0.48
CA HIS A 233 -5.68 12.54 -0.52
C HIS A 233 -4.38 12.10 0.16
N ILE A 234 -3.33 11.94 -0.62
CA ILE A 234 -2.06 11.40 -0.13
C ILE A 234 -0.97 12.44 -0.29
N GLU A 235 -0.29 12.72 0.81
CA GLU A 235 0.90 13.55 0.85
C GLU A 235 2.13 12.67 1.10
N PRO A 236 3.02 12.50 0.10
CA PRO A 236 4.13 11.57 0.24
C PRO A 236 5.14 11.90 1.35
N GLY A 237 5.67 10.90 2.05
CA GLY A 237 6.78 11.09 2.96
C GLY A 237 8.08 11.43 2.23
N TYR A 238 9.00 12.08 2.92
CA TYR A 238 10.28 12.54 2.39
C TYR A 238 11.28 12.80 3.51
N ASP A 239 12.57 12.54 3.25
CA ASP A 239 13.69 12.90 4.13
C ASP A 239 13.49 12.60 5.63
N GLY A 240 12.87 11.46 5.95
CA GLY A 240 12.65 11.01 7.34
C GLY A 240 11.26 11.33 7.90
N GLU A 241 10.50 12.18 7.23
CA GLU A 241 9.12 12.54 7.58
C GLU A 241 8.14 11.59 6.91
N TYR A 242 7.23 11.00 7.69
CA TYR A 242 6.17 10.14 7.15
C TYR A 242 5.23 10.94 6.25
N GLY A 243 4.70 10.25 5.24
CA GLY A 243 3.58 10.77 4.47
C GLY A 243 2.29 10.73 5.29
N THR A 244 1.26 11.37 4.76
CA THR A 244 -0.09 11.31 5.34
C THR A 244 -1.08 10.86 4.30
N VAL A 245 -2.03 10.03 4.74
CA VAL A 245 -3.19 9.61 3.95
C VAL A 245 -4.43 10.18 4.63
N HIS A 246 -5.26 10.84 3.84
CA HIS A 246 -6.55 11.36 4.24
C HIS A 246 -7.63 10.83 3.30
N VAL A 247 -8.65 10.21 3.87
CA VAL A 247 -9.85 9.73 3.20
C VAL A 247 -10.83 10.87 2.90
N PHE A 248 -10.88 11.89 3.75
CA PHE A 248 -11.77 13.05 3.61
C PHE A 248 -10.98 14.33 3.35
N SER A 249 -11.59 15.26 2.62
CA SER A 249 -10.99 16.59 2.43
C SER A 249 -11.00 17.41 3.72
N ASP A 250 -10.14 18.42 3.83
CA ASP A 250 -10.16 19.36 4.96
C ASP A 250 -11.53 20.01 5.16
N GLU A 251 -12.20 20.35 4.06
CA GLU A 251 -13.54 20.96 4.07
C GLU A 251 -14.59 20.01 4.64
N GLU A 252 -14.53 18.72 4.28
CA GLU A 252 -15.44 17.68 4.81
C GLU A 252 -15.18 17.40 6.29
N ARG A 253 -13.92 17.47 6.74
CA ARG A 253 -13.54 17.29 8.15
C ARG A 253 -13.93 18.48 9.03
N LEU A 254 -13.93 19.69 8.46
CA LEU A 254 -14.26 20.94 9.15
C LEU A 254 -15.75 21.31 9.08
N ALA A 255 -16.51 20.66 8.20
CA ALA A 255 -17.96 20.81 8.16
C ALA A 255 -18.58 20.24 9.46
N PRO A 256 -19.40 21.01 10.19
CA PRO A 256 -20.06 20.48 11.38
C PRO A 256 -20.96 19.31 10.97
N SER A 257 -20.80 18.18 11.66
CA SER A 257 -21.68 17.02 11.47
C SER A 257 -23.12 17.47 11.64
N SER A 258 -23.94 17.38 10.59
CA SER A 258 -25.36 17.72 10.65
C SER A 258 -26.10 16.67 11.48
N SER A 259 -25.91 16.73 12.79
CA SER A 259 -26.68 16.04 13.82
C SER A 259 -26.95 17.04 14.94
N GLU A 260 -27.49 18.21 14.60
CA GLU A 260 -28.21 19.03 15.58
C GLU A 260 -29.67 18.60 15.57
N GLN A 261 -30.09 18.13 16.74
CA GLN A 261 -31.46 17.94 17.19
C GLN A 261 -32.45 18.93 16.55
N VAL A 262 -33.37 18.40 15.75
CA VAL A 262 -34.68 19.04 15.60
C VAL A 262 -35.51 18.62 16.82
N THR A 263 -35.25 19.25 17.97
CA THR A 263 -36.28 19.42 18.99
C THR A 263 -37.07 20.66 18.65
N LEU A 264 -38.25 20.45 18.08
CA LEU A 264 -39.36 21.41 18.06
C LEU A 264 -40.65 20.63 17.77
N PHE A 265 -41.30 20.19 18.85
CA PHE A 265 -42.73 20.25 19.19
C PHE A 265 -43.06 19.19 20.26
#